data_AF-A0A1R1SMH1-F1
#
_entry.id   AF-A0A1R1SMH1-F1
#
_cell.length_a   1.000
_cell.length_b   1.000
_cell.length_c   1.000
_cell.angle_alpha   90.00
_cell.angle_beta   90.00
_cell.angle_gamma   90.00
#
_symmetry.space_group_name_H-M   'P 1'
#
loop_
_entity.id
_entity.type
_entity.pdbx_description
1 polymer ?
#
loop_
_entity_poly.entity_id
_entity_poly.type
_entity_poly.pdbx_seq_one_letter_code
_entity_poly.pdbx_strand_id
1 'polypeptide(L)'
;MGKEKLSVSDQDLTSLIKDLEGTLSYVETKIKRLDLLVESVDKDEKGPAAAAHKKLRRDVSMDAVRIRQMLNAVEEATKAQGADTHPQYLELLHRFQALQKSSEGQREPGSADGHGSHDEPDPAD
;
A
#
# COMPACT_ATOMS: atom_id res chain seq x y z
N MET A 1 7.94 40.71 -13.12
CA MET A 1 8.36 39.31 -13.38
C MET A 1 7.11 38.46 -13.38
N GLY A 2 6.71 37.95 -14.56
CA GLY A 2 5.50 37.16 -14.71
C GLY A 2 5.63 35.85 -13.94
N LYS A 3 4.66 35.54 -13.09
CA LYS A 3 4.48 34.17 -12.59
C LYS A 3 4.05 33.36 -13.81
N GLU A 4 5.01 32.71 -14.44
CA GLU A 4 4.76 31.70 -15.46
C GLU A 4 3.88 30.65 -14.77
N LYS A 5 2.57 30.72 -15.00
CA LYS A 5 1.65 29.68 -14.56
C LYS A 5 2.14 28.42 -15.27
N LEU A 6 2.69 27.49 -14.51
CA LEU A 6 2.98 26.14 -14.96
C LEU A 6 1.64 25.48 -15.29
N SER A 7 1.07 25.79 -16.45
CA SER A 7 -0.13 25.14 -16.97
C SER A 7 0.28 23.72 -17.34
N VAL A 8 -0.01 22.78 -16.46
CA VAL A 8 0.03 21.36 -16.81
C VAL A 8 -1.10 21.15 -17.82
N SER A 9 -0.79 20.60 -18.98
CA SER A 9 -1.84 20.29 -19.95
C SER A 9 -2.68 19.13 -19.43
N ASP A 10 -3.99 19.16 -19.69
CA ASP A 10 -4.88 18.01 -19.45
C ASP A 10 -4.32 16.71 -20.05
N GLN A 11 -3.63 16.80 -21.20
CA GLN A 11 -3.01 15.65 -21.85
C GLN A 11 -1.87 15.03 -21.02
N ASP A 12 -1.04 15.87 -20.38
CA ASP A 12 0.07 15.40 -19.53
C ASP A 12 -0.49 14.72 -18.27
N LEU A 13 -1.57 15.29 -17.72
CA LEU A 13 -2.27 14.73 -16.57
C LEU A 13 -2.92 13.37 -16.91
N THR A 14 -3.60 13.28 -18.06
CA THR A 14 -4.16 12.02 -18.54
C THR A 14 -3.07 10.96 -18.76
N SER A 15 -1.93 11.33 -19.32
CA SER A 15 -0.80 10.40 -19.50
C SER A 15 -0.28 9.90 -18.16
N LEU A 16 -0.08 10.80 -17.19
CA LEU A 16 0.38 10.43 -15.85
C LEU A 16 -0.60 9.47 -15.15
N ILE A 17 -1.90 9.74 -15.24
CA ILE A 17 -2.93 8.85 -14.69
C ILE A 17 -2.82 7.46 -15.31
N LYS A 18 -2.70 7.38 -16.64
CA LYS A 18 -2.59 6.11 -17.36
C LYS A 18 -1.33 5.32 -16.99
N ASP A 19 -0.19 6.00 -16.84
CA ASP A 19 1.08 5.38 -16.45
C ASP A 19 1.01 4.82 -15.01
N LEU A 20 0.36 5.56 -14.11
CA LEU A 20 0.15 5.13 -12.72
C LEU A 20 -0.85 3.97 -12.63
N GLU A 21 -1.91 3.96 -13.44
CA GLU A 21 -2.85 2.83 -13.55
C GLU A 21 -2.13 1.55 -14.03
N GLY A 22 -1.23 1.69 -15.01
CA GLY A 22 -0.41 0.60 -15.52
C GLY A 22 0.54 0.05 -14.44
N THR A 23 1.22 0.95 -13.73
CA THR A 23 2.13 0.59 -12.64
C THR A 23 1.40 -0.13 -11.52
N LEU A 24 0.23 0.38 -11.11
CA LEU A 24 -0.59 -0.23 -10.07
C LEU A 24 -1.06 -1.64 -10.46
N SER A 25 -1.55 -1.81 -11.68
CA SER A 25 -2.01 -3.11 -12.19
C SER A 25 -0.87 -4.13 -12.25
N TYR A 26 0.34 -3.70 -12.61
CA TYR A 26 1.53 -4.55 -12.58
C TYR A 26 1.86 -5.02 -11.17
N VAL A 27 1.86 -4.10 -10.19
CA VAL A 27 2.15 -4.40 -8.78
C VAL A 27 1.11 -5.33 -8.17
N GLU A 28 -0.18 -5.07 -8.38
CA GLU A 28 -1.28 -5.94 -7.94
C GLU A 28 -1.11 -7.38 -8.47
N THR A 29 -0.72 -7.51 -9.74
CA THR A 29 -0.45 -8.81 -10.37
C THR A 29 0.73 -9.53 -9.72
N LYS A 30 1.79 -8.81 -9.36
CA LYS A 30 2.96 -9.38 -8.69
C LYS A 30 2.64 -9.88 -7.29
N ILE A 31 1.85 -9.13 -6.52
CA ILE A 31 1.39 -9.56 -5.19
C ILE A 31 0.58 -10.85 -5.31
N LYS A 32 -0.44 -10.89 -6.18
CA LYS A 32 -1.27 -12.09 -6.39
C LYS A 32 -0.47 -13.33 -6.77
N ARG A 33 0.54 -13.19 -7.64
CA ARG A 33 1.41 -14.31 -8.02
C ARG A 33 2.23 -14.82 -6.84
N LEU A 34 2.69 -13.92 -5.98
CA LEU A 34 3.45 -14.30 -4.81
C LEU A 34 2.57 -14.92 -3.72
N ASP A 35 1.32 -14.45 -3.57
CA ASP A 35 0.30 -15.09 -2.72
C ASP A 35 0.14 -16.57 -3.08
N LEU A 36 -0.08 -16.86 -4.38
CA LEU A 36 -0.21 -18.24 -4.87
C LEU A 36 1.06 -19.07 -4.66
N LEU A 37 2.23 -18.46 -4.78
CA LEU A 37 3.50 -19.14 -4.56
C LEU A 37 3.71 -19.46 -3.07
N VAL A 38 3.36 -18.54 -2.17
CA VAL A 38 3.41 -18.79 -0.72
C VAL A 38 2.44 -19.91 -0.35
N GLU A 39 1.20 -19.88 -0.84
CA GLU A 39 0.18 -20.92 -0.58
C GLU A 39 0.62 -22.31 -1.08
N SER A 40 1.36 -22.37 -2.19
CA SER A 40 1.82 -23.64 -2.77
C SER A 40 3.13 -24.17 -2.19
N VAL A 41 4.00 -23.31 -1.66
CA VAL A 41 5.37 -23.69 -1.24
C VAL A 41 5.53 -23.76 0.28
N ASP A 42 4.86 -22.90 1.05
CA ASP A 42 5.05 -22.78 2.50
C ASP A 42 3.69 -22.87 3.21
N LYS A 43 3.38 -24.02 3.81
CA LYS A 43 2.24 -24.14 4.74
C LYS A 43 2.48 -23.42 6.08
N ASP A 44 3.74 -23.08 6.35
CA ASP A 44 4.18 -22.40 7.57
C ASP A 44 4.52 -20.93 7.28
N GLU A 45 3.89 -19.99 7.99
CA GLU A 45 4.00 -18.53 7.78
C GLU A 45 5.40 -17.92 8.05
N LYS A 46 6.41 -18.76 8.30
CA LYS A 46 7.77 -18.37 8.71
C LYS A 46 8.85 -18.71 7.68
N GLY A 47 8.49 -19.30 6.53
CA GLY A 47 9.45 -19.66 5.49
C GLY A 47 10.02 -18.44 4.72
N PRO A 48 11.14 -18.63 3.97
CA PRO A 48 11.75 -17.57 3.16
C PRO A 48 10.79 -16.94 2.15
N ALA A 49 9.83 -17.70 1.60
CA ALA A 49 8.82 -17.17 0.68
C ALA A 49 7.85 -16.23 1.41
N ALA A 50 7.39 -16.61 2.61
CA ALA A 50 6.55 -15.77 3.45
C ALA A 50 7.26 -14.47 3.88
N ALA A 51 8.57 -14.52 4.17
CA ALA A 51 9.37 -13.34 4.48
C ALA A 51 9.52 -12.39 3.29
N ALA A 52 9.84 -12.92 2.10
CA ALA A 52 9.91 -12.13 0.87
C ALA A 52 8.57 -11.48 0.53
N HIS A 53 7.47 -12.20 0.75
CA HIS A 53 6.12 -11.70 0.56
C HIS A 53 5.75 -10.56 1.52
N LYS A 54 6.03 -10.71 2.82
CA LYS A 54 5.83 -9.64 3.82
C LYS A 54 6.63 -8.39 3.45
N LYS A 55 7.89 -8.54 3.02
CA LYS A 55 8.74 -7.44 2.56
C LYS A 55 8.13 -6.73 1.35
N LEU A 56 7.72 -7.49 0.31
CA LEU A 56 7.12 -6.90 -0.89
C LEU A 56 5.85 -6.11 -0.56
N ARG A 57 4.95 -6.64 0.27
CA ARG A 57 3.72 -5.92 0.67
C ARG A 57 4.03 -4.63 1.42
N ARG A 58 5.07 -4.61 2.27
CA ARG A 58 5.52 -3.40 2.96
C ARG A 58 6.07 -2.36 1.98
N ASP A 59 6.97 -2.77 1.09
CA ASP A 59 7.60 -1.87 0.11
C ASP A 59 6.52 -1.25 -0.80
N VAL A 60 5.61 -2.08 -1.32
CA VAL A 60 4.47 -1.64 -2.13
C VAL A 60 3.54 -0.67 -1.40
N SER A 61 3.29 -0.91 -0.10
CA SER A 61 2.47 0.00 0.70
C SER A 61 3.13 1.38 0.87
N MET A 62 4.44 1.40 1.13
CA MET A 62 5.19 2.65 1.22
C MET A 62 5.16 3.42 -0.11
N ASP A 63 5.31 2.70 -1.23
CA ASP A 63 5.21 3.30 -2.56
C ASP A 63 3.80 3.82 -2.84
N ALA A 64 2.76 3.09 -2.43
CA ALA A 64 1.37 3.53 -2.55
C ALA A 64 1.07 4.78 -1.73
N VAL A 65 1.68 4.95 -0.55
CA VAL A 65 1.58 6.20 0.24
C VAL A 65 2.18 7.36 -0.54
N ARG A 66 3.40 7.18 -1.07
CA ARG A 66 4.11 8.22 -1.81
C ARG A 66 3.34 8.63 -3.07
N ILE A 67 2.87 7.66 -3.85
CA ILE A 67 2.10 7.93 -5.08
C ILE A 67 0.79 8.65 -4.75
N ARG A 68 0.07 8.25 -3.69
CA ARG A 68 -1.14 8.96 -3.24
C ARG A 68 -0.85 10.42 -2.88
N GLN A 69 0.26 10.69 -2.19
CA GLN A 69 0.66 12.06 -1.86
C GLN A 69 0.96 12.89 -3.11
N MET A 70 1.63 12.29 -4.10
CA MET A 70 1.91 12.96 -5.38
C MET A 70 0.62 13.25 -6.15
N LEU A 71 -0.30 12.29 -6.21
CA LEU A 71 -1.62 12.47 -6.81
C LEU A 71 -2.35 13.65 -6.15
N ASN A 72 -2.45 13.67 -4.82
CA ASN A 72 -3.08 14.78 -4.09
C ASN A 72 -2.46 16.14 -4.44
N ALA A 73 -1.13 16.22 -4.56
CA ALA A 73 -0.47 17.48 -4.93
C ALA A 73 -0.84 17.93 -6.36
N VAL A 74 -1.00 16.98 -7.28
CA VAL A 74 -1.45 17.26 -8.65
C VAL A 74 -2.89 17.76 -8.67
N GLU A 75 -3.79 17.13 -7.92
CA GLU A 75 -5.19 17.58 -7.79
C GLU A 75 -5.30 19.01 -7.23
N GLU A 76 -4.55 19.31 -6.18
CA GLU A 76 -4.55 20.66 -5.60
C GLU A 76 -4.02 21.70 -6.59
N ALA A 77 -3.03 21.34 -7.42
CA ALA A 77 -2.56 22.20 -8.50
C ALA A 77 -3.62 22.42 -9.61
N THR A 78 -4.34 21.37 -10.00
CA THR A 78 -5.44 21.42 -10.99
C THR A 78 -6.60 22.28 -10.48
N LYS A 79 -7.01 22.09 -9.22
CA LYS A 79 -8.04 22.93 -8.56
C LYS A 79 -7.61 24.39 -8.47
N ALA A 80 -6.34 24.67 -8.14
CA ALA A 80 -5.81 26.02 -8.10
C ALA A 80 -5.79 26.71 -9.50
N GLN A 81 -5.81 25.93 -10.58
CA GLN A 81 -5.98 26.41 -11.95
C GLN A 81 -7.44 26.56 -12.38
N GLY A 82 -8.40 26.10 -11.57
CA GLY A 82 -9.83 26.14 -11.88
C GLY A 82 -10.30 25.04 -12.82
N ALA A 83 -9.49 23.99 -13.00
CA ALA A 83 -9.86 22.82 -13.80
C ALA A 83 -10.59 21.77 -12.95
N ASP A 84 -11.50 21.02 -13.59
CA ASP A 84 -12.28 19.98 -12.94
C ASP A 84 -11.43 18.74 -12.62
N THR A 85 -11.76 18.05 -11.53
CA THR A 85 -11.05 16.83 -11.12
C THR A 85 -11.49 15.64 -11.97
N HIS A 86 -10.54 14.93 -12.57
CA HIS A 86 -10.81 13.83 -13.49
C HIS A 86 -11.40 12.59 -12.74
N PRO A 87 -12.45 11.91 -13.24
CA PRO A 87 -13.05 10.76 -12.54
C PRO A 87 -12.07 9.60 -12.29
N GLN A 88 -11.21 9.31 -13.28
CA GLN A 88 -10.17 8.27 -13.18
C GLN A 88 -9.16 8.55 -12.05
N TYR A 89 -8.95 9.83 -11.72
CA TYR A 89 -8.04 10.22 -10.66
C TYR A 89 -8.59 9.80 -9.27
N LEU A 90 -9.88 9.97 -9.03
CA LEU A 90 -10.51 9.54 -7.77
C LEU A 90 -10.46 8.01 -7.62
N GLU A 91 -10.70 7.27 -8.70
CA GLU A 91 -10.56 5.81 -8.71
C GLU A 91 -9.13 5.38 -8.35
N LEU A 92 -8.14 6.04 -8.96
CA LEU A 92 -6.73 5.75 -8.70
C LEU A 92 -6.35 6.01 -7.24
N LEU A 93 -6.80 7.12 -6.65
CA LEU A 93 -6.63 7.41 -5.22
C LEU A 93 -7.22 6.30 -4.35
N HIS A 94 -8.43 5.84 -4.65
CA HIS A 94 -9.10 4.78 -3.92
C HIS A 94 -8.33 3.46 -3.99
N ARG A 95 -7.82 3.08 -5.17
CA ARG A 95 -7.06 1.84 -5.34
C ARG A 95 -5.71 1.89 -4.61
N PHE A 96 -4.98 3.00 -4.67
CA PHE A 96 -3.75 3.16 -3.87
C PHE A 96 -4.05 3.16 -2.37
N GLN A 97 -5.16 3.74 -1.92
CA GLN A 97 -5.57 3.66 -0.51
C GLN A 97 -5.89 2.23 -0.07
N ALA A 98 -6.53 1.43 -0.94
CA ALA A 98 -6.80 0.01 -0.65
C ALA A 98 -5.48 -0.77 -0.50
N LEU A 99 -4.51 -0.54 -1.39
CA LEU A 99 -3.20 -1.20 -1.37
C LEU A 99 -2.43 -0.90 -0.07
N GLN A 100 -2.53 0.33 0.44
CA GLN A 100 -1.96 0.70 1.73
C GLN A 100 -2.59 -0.09 2.88
N LYS A 101 -3.93 -0.10 2.97
CA LYS A 101 -4.68 -0.76 4.04
C LYS A 101 -4.42 -2.28 4.10
N SER A 102 -4.30 -2.93 2.95
CA SER A 102 -4.04 -4.37 2.86
C SER A 102 -2.70 -4.79 3.49
N SER A 103 -1.73 -3.89 3.61
CA SER A 103 -0.44 -4.18 4.26
C SER A 103 -0.44 -3.94 5.77
N GLU A 104 -1.30 -3.05 6.26
CA GLU A 104 -1.30 -2.57 7.65
C GLU A 104 -2.12 -3.49 8.56
N GLY A 105 -3.08 -4.23 8.00
CA GLY A 105 -3.87 -5.24 8.70
C GLY A 105 -3.10 -6.47 9.21
N GLN A 106 -1.78 -6.55 9.02
CA GLN A 106 -0.95 -7.66 9.54
C GLN A 106 -0.10 -7.27 10.77
N ARG A 107 -0.33 -6.08 11.36
CA ARG A 107 0.04 -5.82 12.76
C ARG A 107 -1.04 -6.38 13.67
N GLU A 108 -0.98 -7.69 13.91
CA GLU A 108 -1.57 -8.26 15.12
C GLU A 108 -0.93 -7.58 16.33
N PRO A 109 -1.70 -7.01 17.27
CA PRO A 109 -1.16 -6.53 18.53
C PRO A 109 -0.66 -7.73 19.33
N GLY A 110 0.68 -7.86 19.35
CA GLY A 110 1.51 -8.60 20.30
C GLY A 110 0.84 -9.72 21.11
N SER A 111 1.16 -10.96 20.73
CA SER A 111 1.34 -12.04 21.69
C SER A 111 2.33 -11.58 22.77
N ALA A 112 1.81 -11.18 23.92
CA ALA A 112 2.58 -11.05 25.14
C ALA A 112 2.63 -12.42 25.80
N ASP A 113 3.59 -13.25 25.37
CA ASP A 113 3.96 -14.46 26.11
C ASP A 113 5.36 -14.31 26.70
N GLY A 114 5.44 -14.44 28.02
CA GLY A 114 6.60 -15.01 28.70
C GLY A 114 7.29 -14.12 29.76
N HIS A 115 6.98 -14.35 31.04
CA HIS A 115 7.75 -15.25 31.93
C HIS A 115 7.91 -14.75 33.38
N GLY A 116 7.64 -15.65 34.35
CA GLY A 116 7.94 -15.53 35.78
C GLY A 116 6.69 -15.38 36.65
N SER A 117 6.13 -16.41 37.27
CA SER A 117 6.80 -17.14 38.34
C SER A 117 6.22 -18.55 38.52
N HIS A 118 7.16 -19.46 38.71
CA HIS A 118 7.01 -20.77 39.34
C HIS A 118 6.68 -20.56 40.83
N ASP A 119 5.70 -21.30 41.36
CA ASP A 119 5.60 -21.80 42.76
C ASP A 119 4.24 -22.55 42.83
N GLU A 120 4.24 -23.84 42.48
CA GLU A 120 4.22 -24.99 43.39
C GLU A 120 2.78 -25.31 43.90
N PRO A 121 2.26 -26.54 43.68
CA PRO A 121 0.93 -26.93 44.12
C PRO A 121 0.98 -27.55 45.52
N ASP A 122 0.11 -27.09 46.45
CA ASP A 122 -0.14 -27.81 47.70
C ASP A 122 -1.52 -28.50 47.63
N PRO A 123 -1.63 -29.80 47.98
CA PRO A 123 -2.83 -30.58 47.81
C PRO A 123 -3.81 -30.38 48.98
N ALA A 124 -5.07 -30.70 48.69
CA ALA A 124 -6.19 -30.65 49.61
C ALA A 124 -6.01 -31.58 50.83
N ASP A 125 -6.42 -31.08 52.00
CA ASP A 125 -7.06 -31.83 53.09
C ASP A 125 -8.23 -30.99 53.64
#